data_AF-R6FNG0-F1
#
_entry.id   AF-R6FNG0-F1
#
_cell.length_a   1.000
_cell.length_b   1.000
_cell.length_c   1.000
_cell.angle_alpha   90.00
_cell.angle_beta   90.00
_cell.angle_gamma   90.00
#
_symmetry.space_group_name_H-M   'P 1'
#
loop_
_entity.id
_entity.type
_entity.pdbx_description
1 polymer ?
#
loop_
_entity_poly.entity_id
_entity_poly.type
_entity_poly.pdbx_seq_one_letter_code
_entity_poly.pdbx_strand_id
1 'polypeptide(L)'
;MGGTLSALLNAELKPGIDLLLDLTDFDKLIEGADLIITGEGKSDRQTVMGKVPSGILKRARRQGIPVILVSGSIEDADILNQAGFRAAFSITPAPMSLEEAMRPSTACQNIMQTVGQICRIWDGASVL
;
A
#
# COMPACT_ATOMS: atom_id res chain seq x y z
N MET A 1 -8.17 10.53 23.42
CA MET A 1 -8.87 11.56 22.62
C MET A 1 -10.07 10.99 21.86
N GLY A 2 -9.91 9.94 21.04
CA GLY A 2 -11.03 9.37 20.24
C GLY A 2 -12.28 8.98 21.04
N GLY A 3 -12.12 8.27 22.16
CA GLY A 3 -13.26 7.87 23.01
C GLY A 3 -14.04 9.04 23.62
N THR A 4 -13.36 10.14 23.97
CA THR A 4 -14.02 11.34 24.52
C THR A 4 -14.86 12.06 23.48
N LEU A 5 -14.38 12.14 22.23
CA LEU A 5 -15.16 12.71 21.11
C LEU A 5 -16.41 11.88 20.84
N SER A 6 -16.28 10.56 20.88
CA SER A 6 -17.43 9.66 20.70
C SER A 6 -18.46 9.82 21.82
N ALA A 7 -18.02 9.88 23.08
CA ALA A 7 -18.92 9.98 24.23
C ALA A 7 -19.60 11.35 24.39
N LEU A 8 -18.92 12.45 24.08
CA LEU A 8 -19.43 13.80 24.35
C LEU A 8 -20.04 14.50 23.13
N LEU A 9 -19.57 14.17 21.93
CA LEU A 9 -20.01 14.81 20.69
C LEU A 9 -20.75 13.85 19.76
N ASN A 10 -21.05 12.64 20.24
CA ASN A 10 -21.68 11.56 19.47
C ASN A 10 -20.91 11.26 18.17
N ALA A 11 -19.59 11.39 18.20
CA ALA A 11 -18.74 11.14 17.04
C ALA A 11 -18.60 9.63 16.77
N GLU A 12 -18.59 9.26 15.50
CA GLU A 12 -18.43 7.88 15.07
C GLU A 12 -16.95 7.54 14.87
N LEU A 13 -16.47 6.45 15.49
CA LEU A 13 -15.13 5.94 15.27
C LEU A 13 -15.11 5.12 13.99
N LYS A 14 -14.40 5.60 12.96
CA LYS A 14 -14.19 4.90 11.69
C LYS A 14 -12.72 4.59 11.48
N PRO A 15 -12.38 3.47 10.78
CA PRO A 15 -11.02 3.26 10.30
C PRO A 15 -10.59 4.44 9.43
N GLY A 16 -9.44 5.06 9.78
CA GLY A 16 -8.99 6.28 9.10
C GLY A 16 -8.76 6.10 7.61
N ILE A 17 -8.29 4.92 7.18
CA ILE A 17 -8.11 4.63 5.75
C ILE A 17 -9.44 4.51 5.01
N ASP A 18 -10.46 3.86 5.58
CA ASP A 18 -11.77 3.77 4.93
C ASP A 18 -12.37 5.16 4.75
N LEU A 19 -12.28 6.02 5.77
CA LEU A 19 -12.70 7.42 5.68
C LEU A 19 -11.94 8.19 4.57
N LEU A 20 -10.61 8.02 4.48
CA LEU A 20 -9.81 8.72 3.48
C LEU A 20 -10.18 8.28 2.06
N LEU A 21 -10.33 6.97 1.83
CA LEU A 21 -10.71 6.43 0.52
C LEU A 21 -12.13 6.85 0.10
N ASP A 22 -13.06 6.95 1.05
CA ASP A 22 -14.40 7.47 0.79
C ASP A 22 -14.35 8.97 0.43
N LEU A 23 -13.56 9.78 1.16
CA LEU A 23 -13.41 11.21 0.91
C LEU A 23 -12.75 11.53 -0.43
N THR A 24 -11.87 10.65 -0.92
CA THR A 24 -11.21 10.83 -2.23
C THR A 24 -11.96 10.19 -3.39
N ASP A 25 -13.17 9.65 -3.15
CA ASP A 25 -13.95 8.89 -4.12
C ASP A 25 -13.10 7.81 -4.82
N PHE A 26 -12.26 7.13 -4.02
CA PHE A 26 -11.19 6.26 -4.51
C PHE A 26 -11.73 5.10 -5.36
N ASP A 27 -12.91 4.59 -5.02
CA ASP A 27 -13.56 3.52 -5.79
C ASP A 27 -13.80 3.96 -7.25
N LYS A 28 -14.16 5.22 -7.51
CA LYS A 28 -14.27 5.73 -8.89
C LYS A 28 -12.91 6.03 -9.51
N LEU A 29 -11.96 6.52 -8.72
CA LEU A 29 -10.61 6.85 -9.19
C LEU A 29 -9.91 5.65 -9.82
N ILE A 30 -10.17 4.44 -9.31
CA ILE A 30 -9.52 3.21 -9.78
C ILE A 30 -10.31 2.47 -10.86
N GLU A 31 -11.49 2.96 -11.27
CA GLU A 31 -12.29 2.30 -12.30
C GLU A 31 -11.50 2.15 -13.61
N GLY A 32 -11.40 0.92 -14.10
CA GLY A 32 -10.68 0.59 -15.33
C GLY A 32 -9.15 0.58 -15.20
N ALA A 33 -8.59 0.71 -13.99
CA ALA A 33 -7.15 0.57 -13.80
C ALA A 33 -6.71 -0.89 -13.99
N ASP A 34 -5.64 -1.11 -14.75
CA ASP A 34 -5.07 -2.45 -14.96
C ASP A 34 -4.24 -2.94 -13.75
N LEU A 35 -3.69 -2.00 -12.99
CA LEU A 35 -2.79 -2.25 -11.87
C LEU A 35 -2.82 -1.07 -10.89
N ILE A 36 -2.78 -1.37 -9.59
CA ILE A 36 -2.51 -0.38 -8.55
C ILE A 36 -1.14 -0.65 -7.91
N ILE A 37 -0.32 0.39 -7.82
CA ILE A 37 0.92 0.38 -7.04
C ILE A 37 0.70 1.26 -5.81
N THR A 38 0.95 0.71 -4.62
CA THR A 38 0.84 1.44 -3.35
C THR A 38 2.05 1.18 -2.47
N GLY A 39 2.18 1.87 -1.33
CA GLY A 39 3.35 1.76 -0.48
C GLY A 39 3.21 2.34 0.91
N GLU A 40 4.16 1.96 1.76
CA GLU A 40 4.39 2.54 3.08
C GLU A 40 5.88 2.43 3.48
N GLY A 41 6.27 3.04 4.60
CA GLY A 41 7.67 3.02 5.04
C GLY A 41 8.19 1.61 5.38
N LYS A 42 7.41 0.85 6.15
CA LYS A 42 7.71 -0.55 6.50
C LYS A 42 6.43 -1.35 6.43
N SER A 43 6.47 -2.43 5.64
CA SER A 43 5.37 -3.40 5.54
C SER A 43 5.67 -4.67 6.29
N ASP A 44 4.70 -5.14 7.06
CA ASP A 44 4.74 -6.32 7.91
C ASP A 44 3.32 -6.87 8.15
N ARG A 45 3.16 -7.86 9.03
CA ARG A 45 1.85 -8.37 9.45
C ARG A 45 0.84 -7.31 9.95
N GLN A 46 1.27 -6.12 10.39
CA GLN A 46 0.36 -5.05 10.81
C GLN A 46 -0.19 -4.26 9.63
N THR A 47 0.48 -4.28 8.48
CA THR A 47 0.01 -3.64 7.25
C THR A 47 -1.38 -4.12 6.87
N VAL A 48 -1.63 -5.42 6.99
CA VAL A 48 -2.93 -6.04 6.68
C VAL A 48 -4.01 -5.72 7.73
N MET A 49 -3.65 -5.18 8.90
CA MET A 49 -4.56 -4.94 10.03
C MET A 49 -5.26 -3.57 10.01
N GLY A 50 -5.14 -2.78 8.94
CA GLY A 50 -5.88 -1.52 8.79
C GLY A 50 -5.04 -0.30 8.43
N LYS A 51 -3.83 -0.50 7.89
CA LYS A 51 -3.04 0.59 7.31
C LYS A 51 -3.53 0.95 5.91
N VAL A 52 -2.90 1.97 5.32
CA VAL A 52 -3.22 2.47 3.97
C VAL A 52 -3.24 1.34 2.93
N PRO A 53 -2.22 0.47 2.83
CA PRO A 53 -2.20 -0.57 1.81
C PRO A 53 -3.35 -1.58 1.93
N SER A 54 -3.81 -1.91 3.14
CA SER A 54 -4.90 -2.88 3.30
C SER A 54 -6.25 -2.32 2.87
N GLY A 55 -6.51 -1.03 3.12
CA GLY A 55 -7.71 -0.36 2.62
C GLY A 55 -7.73 -0.34 1.09
N ILE A 56 -6.61 0.03 0.47
CA ILE A 56 -6.46 0.02 -1.00
C ILE A 56 -6.68 -1.38 -1.56
N LEU A 57 -6.03 -2.40 -0.98
CA LEU A 57 -6.19 -3.79 -1.41
C LEU A 57 -7.65 -4.24 -1.33
N LYS A 58 -8.36 -3.89 -0.26
CA LYS A 58 -9.78 -4.22 -0.08
C LYS A 58 -10.67 -3.57 -1.14
N ARG A 59 -10.43 -2.30 -1.50
CA ARG A 59 -11.20 -1.58 -2.54
C ARG A 59 -10.89 -2.14 -3.93
N ALA A 60 -9.60 -2.30 -4.26
CA ALA A 60 -9.13 -2.86 -5.52
C ALA A 60 -9.69 -4.26 -5.80
N ARG A 61 -9.72 -5.13 -4.77
CA ARG A 61 -10.24 -6.49 -4.88
C ARG A 61 -11.72 -6.54 -5.30
N ARG A 62 -12.53 -5.54 -4.93
CA ARG A 62 -13.95 -5.47 -5.35
C ARG A 62 -14.11 -5.28 -6.85
N GLN A 63 -13.10 -4.71 -7.50
CA GLN A 63 -13.08 -4.43 -8.93
C GLN A 63 -12.17 -5.41 -9.71
N GLY A 64 -11.58 -6.40 -9.02
CA GLY A 64 -10.66 -7.36 -9.64
C GLY A 64 -9.30 -6.78 -10.03
N ILE A 65 -8.92 -5.62 -9.49
CA ILE A 65 -7.68 -4.94 -9.86
C ILE A 65 -6.52 -5.47 -9.00
N PRO A 66 -5.43 -5.96 -9.62
CA PRO A 66 -4.26 -6.43 -8.88
C PRO A 66 -3.54 -5.26 -8.20
N VAL A 67 -2.98 -5.53 -7.01
CA VAL A 67 -2.24 -4.53 -6.23
C VAL A 67 -0.83 -5.01 -5.95
N ILE A 68 0.17 -4.18 -6.29
CA ILE A 68 1.57 -4.38 -5.93
C ILE A 68 1.95 -3.41 -4.81
N LEU A 69 2.60 -3.95 -3.78
CA LEU A 69 3.08 -3.20 -2.63
C LEU A 69 4.57 -2.85 -2.78
N VAL A 70 4.92 -1.59 -2.65
CA VAL A 70 6.30 -1.07 -2.73
C VAL A 70 6.61 -0.35 -1.42
N SER A 71 7.51 -0.90 -0.61
CA SER A 71 7.77 -0.38 0.75
C SER A 71 9.24 -0.10 1.00
N GLY A 72 9.54 0.82 1.93
CA GLY A 72 10.91 1.09 2.39
C GLY A 72 11.63 -0.19 2.81
N SER A 73 10.95 -1.01 3.62
CA SER A 73 11.34 -2.36 3.97
C SER A 73 10.14 -3.30 4.01
N ILE A 74 10.41 -4.61 3.90
CA ILE A 74 9.41 -5.66 4.00
C ILE A 74 9.86 -6.71 5.02
N GLU A 75 8.95 -7.04 5.91
CA GLU A 75 8.95 -8.24 6.73
C GLU A 75 7.68 -9.05 6.40
N ASP A 76 7.66 -10.35 6.71
CA ASP A 76 6.49 -11.22 6.52
C ASP A 76 5.90 -11.22 5.09
N ALA A 77 6.73 -11.21 4.05
CA ALA A 77 6.29 -11.13 2.65
C ALA A 77 5.21 -12.19 2.29
N ASP A 78 5.33 -13.40 2.82
CA ASP A 78 4.36 -14.47 2.61
C ASP A 78 2.96 -14.11 3.15
N ILE A 79 2.88 -13.43 4.30
CA ILE A 79 1.61 -12.98 4.88
C ILE A 79 0.98 -11.90 3.99
N LEU A 80 1.79 -10.97 3.48
CA LEU A 80 1.33 -9.91 2.56
C LEU A 80 0.78 -10.53 1.27
N ASN A 81 1.48 -11.50 0.70
CA ASN A 81 1.02 -12.22 -0.50
C ASN A 81 -0.27 -13.01 -0.23
N GLN A 82 -0.36 -13.72 0.91
CA GLN A 82 -1.57 -14.45 1.31
C GLN A 82 -2.77 -13.52 1.55
N ALA A 83 -2.54 -12.29 1.99
CA ALA A 83 -3.60 -11.29 2.14
C ALA A 83 -4.19 -10.82 0.80
N GLY A 84 -3.46 -11.02 -0.31
CA GLY A 84 -3.92 -10.77 -1.67
C GLY A 84 -3.11 -9.74 -2.46
N PHE A 85 -2.00 -9.23 -1.93
CA PHE A 85 -1.06 -8.46 -2.75
C PHE A 85 -0.47 -9.37 -3.83
N ARG A 86 -0.45 -8.89 -5.08
CA ARG A 86 0.08 -9.65 -6.22
C ARG A 86 1.59 -9.89 -6.09
N ALA A 87 2.28 -8.89 -5.53
CA ALA A 87 3.69 -8.92 -5.19
C ALA A 87 3.99 -7.81 -4.16
N ALA A 88 5.08 -7.96 -3.42
CA ALA A 88 5.57 -6.97 -2.48
C ALA A 88 7.09 -6.78 -2.65
N PHE A 89 7.54 -5.52 -2.79
CA PHE A 89 8.94 -5.16 -3.04
C PHE A 89 9.48 -4.20 -1.99
N SER A 90 10.66 -4.50 -1.46
CA SER A 90 11.47 -3.53 -0.71
C SER A 90 12.21 -2.62 -1.69
N ILE A 91 12.17 -1.31 -1.46
CA ILE A 91 12.98 -0.35 -2.24
C ILE A 91 14.41 -0.24 -1.70
N THR A 92 14.67 -0.66 -0.46
CA THR A 92 15.99 -0.49 0.16
C THR A 92 16.88 -1.69 -0.18
N PRO A 93 17.96 -1.52 -0.96
CA PRO A 93 18.92 -2.59 -1.22
C PRO A 93 19.76 -2.86 0.04
N ALA A 94 20.19 -4.10 0.22
CA ALA A 94 21.06 -4.49 1.33
C ALA A 94 22.53 -4.64 0.85
N PRO A 95 23.53 -4.25 1.68
CA PRO A 95 23.39 -3.50 2.93
C PRO A 95 23.23 -1.98 2.69
N MET A 96 22.32 -1.34 3.42
CA MET A 96 22.16 0.13 3.45
C MET A 96 21.73 0.54 4.86
N SER A 97 22.27 1.65 5.36
CA SER A 97 21.88 2.17 6.68
C SER A 97 20.49 2.83 6.63
N LEU A 98 19.77 2.85 7.75
CA LEU A 98 18.48 3.55 7.83
C LEU A 98 18.62 5.04 7.52
N GLU A 99 19.69 5.68 7.99
CA GLU A 99 19.95 7.10 7.74
C GLU A 99 20.07 7.37 6.23
N GLU A 100 20.82 6.54 5.51
CA GLU A 100 20.99 6.66 4.07
C GLU A 100 19.69 6.35 3.30
N ALA A 101 18.96 5.31 3.71
CA ALA A 101 17.68 4.94 3.10
C ALA A 101 16.62 6.03 3.25
N MET A 102 16.64 6.77 4.36
CA MET A 102 15.72 7.88 4.65
C MET A 102 16.07 9.18 3.94
N ARG A 103 17.26 9.29 3.30
CA ARG A 103 17.59 10.49 2.51
C ARG A 103 16.61 10.60 1.34
N PRO A 104 15.93 11.75 1.15
CA PRO A 104 14.91 11.90 0.10
C PRO A 104 15.42 11.56 -1.30
N SER A 105 16.66 11.91 -1.63
CA SER A 105 17.30 11.57 -2.91
C SER A 105 17.44 10.06 -3.10
N THR A 106 17.90 9.35 -2.06
CA THR A 106 18.08 7.90 -2.07
C THR A 106 16.73 7.19 -2.18
N ALA A 107 15.77 7.53 -1.31
CA ALA A 107 14.43 6.95 -1.34
C ALA A 107 13.75 7.16 -2.70
N CYS A 108 13.81 8.38 -3.25
CA CYS A 108 13.23 8.70 -4.56
C CYS A 108 13.88 7.87 -5.68
N GLN A 109 15.21 7.80 -5.71
CA GLN A 109 15.93 6.99 -6.70
C GLN A 109 15.56 5.51 -6.61
N ASN A 110 15.50 4.97 -5.40
CA ASN A 110 15.15 3.58 -5.16
C ASN A 110 13.69 3.28 -5.57
N ILE A 111 12.73 4.15 -5.23
CA ILE A 111 11.34 4.02 -5.68
C ILE A 111 11.28 4.01 -7.22
N MET A 112 11.93 4.97 -7.88
CA MET A 112 11.94 5.05 -9.34
C MET A 112 12.53 3.79 -9.99
N GLN A 113 13.62 3.26 -9.45
CA GLN A 113 14.24 2.05 -9.98
C GLN A 113 13.34 0.82 -9.81
N THR A 114 12.79 0.62 -8.61
CA THR A 114 11.91 -0.53 -8.30
C THR A 114 10.63 -0.49 -9.13
N VAL A 115 9.93 0.65 -9.14
CA VAL A 115 8.71 0.82 -9.95
C VAL A 115 9.04 0.70 -11.44
N GLY A 116 10.17 1.25 -11.87
CA GLY A 116 10.65 1.10 -13.25
C GLY A 116 10.86 -0.36 -13.66
N GLN A 117 11.36 -1.22 -12.78
CA GLN A 117 11.45 -2.67 -13.06
C GLN A 117 10.09 -3.33 -13.09
N ILE A 118 9.18 -3.00 -12.15
CA ILE A 118 7.81 -3.52 -12.11
C ILE A 118 7.11 -3.23 -13.44
N CYS A 119 7.18 -1.99 -13.93
CA CYS A 119 6.54 -1.61 -15.19
C CYS A 119 7.12 -2.33 -16.41
N ARG A 120 8.42 -2.68 -16.41
CA ARG A 120 9.05 -3.42 -17.54
C ARG A 120 8.57 -4.86 -17.65
N ILE A 121 8.20 -5.47 -16.53
CA ILE A 121 7.72 -6.87 -16.49
C ILE A 121 6.18 -6.95 -16.50
N TRP A 122 5.49 -5.82 -16.37
CA TRP A 122 4.03 -5.78 -16.44
C TRP A 122 3.58 -5.96 -17.90
N ASP A 123 2.91 -7.07 -18.17
CA ASP A 123 2.42 -7.43 -19.50
C ASP A 123 0.92 -7.16 -19.69
N GLY A 124 0.25 -6.58 -18.68
CA GLY A 124 -1.19 -6.28 -18.72
C GLY A 124 -2.08 -7.53 -18.78
N ALA A 125 -1.50 -8.73 -18.72
CA ALA A 125 -2.27 -9.96 -18.84
C ALA A 125 -2.84 -10.34 -17.47
N SER A 126 -4.16 -10.22 -17.35
CA SER A 126 -4.94 -10.85 -16.28
C SER A 126 -4.70 -12.36 -16.35
N VAL A 127 -3.80 -12.87 -15.52
CA VAL A 127 -3.80 -14.30 -15.17
C VAL A 127 -5.02 -14.48 -14.26
N LEU A 128 -6.14 -14.84 -14.89
CA LEU A 128 -7.30 -15.44 -14.24
C LEU A 128 -6.90 -16.76 -13.56
#